data_AF-M5BU73-F1
#
_entry.id   AF-M5BU73-F1
#
_cell.length_a   1.000
_cell.length_b   1.000
_cell.length_c   1.000
_cell.angle_alpha   90.00
_cell.angle_beta   90.00
_cell.angle_gamma   90.00
#
_symmetry.space_group_name_H-M   'P 1'
#
loop_
_entity.id
_entity.type
_entity.pdbx_description
1 polymer ?
#
loop_
_entity_poly.entity_id
_entity_poly.type
_entity_poly.pdbx_seq_one_letter_code
_entity_poly.pdbx_strand_id
1 'polypeptide(L)'
;MSTSKATANASYRPHGYGMSPALKRARQPFALRNALTGTAIAAFAVGVWAYSISAVKQDNFDDIDAEANAAGLIKKQPRASHYYAPFK
;
A
#
# COMPACT_ATOMS: atom_id res chain seq x y z
N MET A 1 35.55 -36.87 24.12
CA MET A 1 35.17 -35.74 23.26
C MET A 1 33.83 -35.21 23.74
N SER A 2 33.77 -34.06 24.41
CA SER A 2 32.51 -33.45 24.84
C SER A 2 31.89 -32.71 23.66
N THR A 3 30.86 -33.28 23.04
CA THR A 3 30.11 -32.61 21.98
C THR A 3 29.18 -31.59 22.61
N SER A 4 29.49 -30.31 22.40
CA SER A 4 28.62 -29.21 22.82
C SER A 4 27.26 -29.33 22.12
N LYS A 5 26.17 -28.90 22.78
CA LYS A 5 24.84 -28.88 22.14
C LYS A 5 24.84 -28.15 20.78
N ALA A 6 25.69 -27.14 20.64
CA ALA A 6 25.90 -26.42 19.39
C ALA A 6 26.51 -27.30 18.28
N THR A 7 27.53 -28.11 18.58
CA THR A 7 28.13 -29.03 17.59
C THR A 7 27.17 -30.17 17.20
N ALA A 8 26.36 -30.66 18.15
CA ALA A 8 25.30 -31.64 17.85
C ALA A 8 24.18 -31.05 16.97
N ASN A 9 23.77 -29.80 17.20
CA ASN A 9 22.79 -29.12 16.35
C ASN A 9 23.33 -28.86 14.93
N ALA A 10 24.61 -28.49 14.80
CA ALA A 10 25.24 -28.25 13.51
C ALA A 10 25.39 -29.52 12.67
N SER A 11 25.64 -30.70 13.29
CA SER A 11 25.74 -31.96 12.56
C SER A 11 24.40 -32.49 12.05
N TYR A 12 23.30 -32.25 12.79
CA TYR A 12 21.97 -32.74 12.42
C TYR A 12 21.28 -31.88 11.35
N ARG A 13 21.65 -30.59 11.22
CA ARG A 13 21.09 -29.65 10.21
C ARG A 13 22.18 -28.78 9.57
N PRO A 14 23.08 -29.36 8.75
CA PRO A 14 24.21 -28.63 8.17
C PRO A 14 23.79 -27.48 7.23
N HIS A 15 22.58 -27.52 6.67
CA HIS A 15 22.04 -26.47 5.78
C HIS A 15 20.88 -25.67 6.43
N GLY A 16 20.78 -25.70 7.76
CA GLY A 16 19.75 -24.97 8.51
C GLY A 16 18.34 -25.50 8.31
N TYR A 17 17.34 -24.65 8.59
CA TYR A 17 15.91 -24.96 8.49
C TYR A 17 15.30 -24.61 7.11
N GLY A 18 16.12 -24.58 6.07
CA GLY A 18 15.67 -24.30 4.71
C GLY A 18 14.73 -25.39 4.17
N MET A 19 14.05 -25.09 3.06
CA MET A 19 13.20 -26.11 2.41
C MET A 19 14.04 -27.27 1.87
N SER A 20 13.65 -28.49 2.25
CA SER A 20 14.26 -29.71 1.71
C SER A 20 13.98 -29.87 0.19
N PRO A 21 14.82 -30.61 -0.55
CA PRO A 21 14.61 -30.86 -1.98
C PRO A 21 13.25 -31.52 -2.28
N ALA A 22 12.81 -32.44 -1.41
CA ALA A 22 11.50 -33.10 -1.52
C ALA A 22 10.35 -32.09 -1.38
N LEU A 23 10.47 -31.16 -0.42
CA LEU A 23 9.46 -30.13 -0.18
C LEU A 23 9.39 -29.10 -1.32
N LYS A 24 10.53 -28.74 -1.93
CA LYS A 24 10.56 -27.87 -3.12
C LYS A 24 9.82 -28.52 -4.29
N ARG A 25 10.09 -29.80 -4.58
CA ARG A 25 9.41 -30.55 -5.65
C ARG A 25 7.90 -30.64 -5.44
N ALA A 26 7.45 -30.88 -4.21
CA ALA A 26 6.03 -30.93 -3.89
C ALA A 26 5.30 -29.59 -4.13
N ARG A 27 6.01 -28.46 -4.04
CA ARG A 27 5.46 -27.11 -4.23
C ARG A 27 5.55 -26.57 -5.65
N GLN A 28 6.42 -27.14 -6.49
CA GLN A 28 6.56 -26.79 -7.91
C GLN A 28 5.21 -26.64 -8.66
N PRO A 29 4.27 -27.59 -8.59
CA PRO A 29 3.04 -27.49 -9.38
C PRO A 29 2.07 -26.40 -8.91
N PHE A 30 2.21 -25.91 -7.68
CA PHE A 30 1.32 -24.88 -7.12
C PHE A 30 1.90 -23.48 -7.22
N ALA A 31 3.20 -23.34 -7.49
CA ALA A 31 3.85 -22.03 -7.60
C ALA A 31 3.18 -21.17 -8.68
N LEU A 32 3.00 -21.72 -9.88
CA LEU A 32 2.36 -21.00 -10.98
C LEU A 32 0.88 -20.72 -10.71
N ARG A 33 0.13 -21.72 -10.22
CA ARG A 33 -1.30 -21.59 -9.93
C ARG A 33 -1.57 -20.54 -8.85
N ASN A 34 -0.79 -20.56 -7.78
CA ASN A 34 -0.92 -19.59 -6.70
C ASN A 34 -0.48 -18.19 -7.13
N ALA A 35 0.56 -18.09 -7.96
CA ALA A 35 0.97 -16.81 -8.53
C ALA A 35 -0.14 -16.21 -9.39
N LEU A 36 -0.73 -16.99 -10.30
CA LEU A 36 -1.85 -16.54 -11.14
C LEU A 36 -3.04 -16.08 -10.32
N THR A 37 -3.47 -16.87 -9.33
CA THR A 37 -4.59 -16.50 -8.46
C THR A 37 -4.26 -15.25 -7.65
N GLY A 38 -3.05 -15.15 -7.09
CA GLY A 38 -2.60 -13.98 -6.36
C GLY A 38 -2.58 -12.72 -7.23
N THR A 39 -2.07 -12.83 -8.45
CA THR A 39 -2.06 -11.73 -9.43
C THR A 39 -3.47 -11.32 -9.83
N ALA A 40 -4.39 -12.27 -10.04
CA ALA A 40 -5.77 -11.97 -10.38
C ALA A 40 -6.46 -11.16 -9.27
N ILE A 41 -6.30 -11.58 -8.00
CA ILE A 41 -6.85 -10.87 -6.85
C ILE A 41 -6.22 -9.47 -6.71
N ALA A 42 -4.89 -9.37 -6.87
CA ALA A 42 -4.19 -8.09 -6.79
C ALA A 42 -4.64 -7.12 -7.90
N ALA A 43 -4.76 -7.60 -9.14
CA ALA A 43 -5.23 -6.80 -10.27
C ALA A 43 -6.67 -6.33 -10.05
N PHE A 44 -7.54 -7.18 -9.52
CA PHE A 44 -8.90 -6.80 -9.17
C PHE A 44 -8.93 -5.69 -8.10
N ALA A 45 -8.18 -5.85 -7.01
CA ALA A 45 -8.12 -4.85 -5.94
C ALA A 45 -7.57 -3.50 -6.42
N VAL A 46 -6.48 -3.52 -7.19
CA VAL A 46 -5.91 -2.30 -7.81
C VAL A 46 -6.89 -1.67 -8.78
N GLY A 47 -7.62 -2.47 -9.56
CA GLY A 47 -8.66 -2.00 -10.47
C GLY A 47 -9.78 -1.27 -9.74
N VAL A 48 -10.29 -1.84 -8.65
CA VAL A 48 -11.32 -1.20 -7.81
C VAL A 48 -10.79 0.11 -7.20
N TRP A 49 -9.57 0.12 -6.68
CA TRP A 49 -8.94 1.31 -6.10
C TRP A 49 -8.71 2.43 -7.14
N ALA A 50 -8.19 2.08 -8.31
CA ALA A 50 -7.98 3.04 -9.39
C ALA A 50 -9.32 3.58 -9.90
N TYR A 51 -10.32 2.69 -10.06
CA TYR A 51 -11.67 3.08 -10.44
C TYR A 51 -12.26 4.03 -9.40
N SER A 52 -12.16 3.74 -8.10
CA SER A 52 -12.76 4.59 -7.08
C SER A 52 -12.21 6.01 -7.09
N ILE A 53 -10.92 6.21 -7.35
CA ILE A 53 -10.34 7.55 -7.52
C ILE A 53 -10.87 8.22 -8.79
N SER A 54 -10.94 7.49 -9.90
CA SER A 54 -11.40 8.05 -11.19
C SER A 54 -12.90 8.33 -11.25
N ALA A 55 -13.69 7.53 -10.52
CA ALA A 55 -15.15 7.59 -10.51
C ALA A 55 -15.64 8.73 -9.62
N VAL A 56 -14.85 9.11 -8.60
CA VAL A 56 -15.00 10.39 -7.92
C VAL A 56 -14.52 11.48 -8.88
N LYS A 57 -15.37 11.79 -9.87
CA LYS A 57 -15.31 13.09 -10.54
C LYS A 57 -15.49 14.12 -9.44
N GLN A 58 -14.43 14.88 -9.17
CA GLN A 58 -14.56 16.06 -8.34
C GLN A 58 -15.62 16.93 -9.00
N ASP A 59 -16.75 17.14 -8.31
CA ASP A 59 -17.84 17.96 -8.83
C ASP A 59 -17.29 19.32 -9.28
N ASN A 60 -17.76 19.81 -10.41
CA ASN A 60 -17.34 21.10 -10.93
C ASN A 60 -18.17 22.19 -10.23
N PHE A 61 -17.66 22.75 -9.14
CA PHE A 61 -18.36 23.74 -8.31
C PHE A 61 -18.46 25.14 -8.95
N ASP A 62 -18.26 25.26 -10.27
CA ASP A 62 -18.33 26.50 -11.02
C ASP A 62 -19.71 27.19 -10.89
N ASP A 63 -20.78 26.41 -10.71
CA ASP A 63 -22.15 26.88 -10.53
C ASP A 63 -22.38 27.53 -9.16
N ILE A 64 -21.85 26.94 -8.10
CA ILE A 64 -21.89 27.49 -6.74
C ILE A 64 -21.12 28.81 -6.67
N ASP A 65 -19.96 28.89 -7.33
CA ASP A 65 -19.17 30.13 -7.36
C ASP A 65 -19.92 31.25 -8.09
N ALA A 66 -20.59 30.96 -9.21
CA ALA A 66 -21.36 31.95 -9.94
C ALA A 66 -22.55 32.50 -9.14
N GLU A 67 -23.32 31.64 -8.47
CA GLU A 67 -24.45 32.03 -7.65
C GLU A 67 -24.01 32.76 -6.36
N ALA A 68 -22.94 32.31 -5.71
CA ALA A 68 -22.37 32.98 -4.53
C ALA A 68 -21.79 34.37 -4.86
N ASN A 69 -21.23 34.54 -6.06
CA ASN A 69 -20.81 35.85 -6.60
C ASN A 69 -22.02 36.74 -6.90
N ALA A 70 -23.05 36.21 -7.56
CA ALA A 70 -24.28 36.95 -7.89
C ALA A 70 -25.10 37.35 -6.66
N ALA A 71 -25.12 36.50 -5.63
CA ALA A 71 -25.76 36.76 -4.33
C ALA A 71 -24.92 37.67 -3.41
N GLY A 72 -23.72 38.08 -3.82
CA GLY A 72 -22.85 38.98 -3.06
C GLY A 72 -22.31 38.38 -1.75
N LEU A 73 -22.35 37.06 -1.59
CA LEU A 73 -21.93 36.34 -0.40
C LEU A 73 -20.41 36.19 -0.31
N ILE A 74 -19.71 36.25 -1.45
CA ILE A 74 -18.25 36.30 -1.50
C ILE A 74 -17.77 37.72 -1.22
N LYS A 75 -17.73 38.10 0.06
CA LYS A 75 -16.88 39.22 0.48
C LYS A 75 -15.45 38.75 0.31
N LYS A 76 -14.69 39.41 -0.57
CA LYS A 76 -13.26 39.23 -0.73
C LYS A 76 -12.60 39.54 0.62
N GLN A 77 -12.49 38.55 1.49
CA GLN A 77 -11.84 38.67 2.79
C GLN A 77 -10.42 39.14 2.48
N PRO A 78 -9.97 40.32 2.94
CA PRO A 78 -8.57 40.67 2.79
C PRO A 78 -7.81 39.56 3.50
N ARG A 79 -6.95 38.86 2.75
CA ARG A 79 -6.14 37.77 3.28
C ARG A 79 -5.36 38.39 4.45
N ALA A 80 -5.79 38.10 5.67
CA ALA A 80 -5.12 38.63 6.84
C ALA A 80 -3.70 38.07 6.76
N SER A 81 -2.73 38.95 6.51
CA SER A 81 -1.31 38.64 6.54
C SER A 81 -1.01 38.16 7.95
N HIS A 82 -1.14 36.85 8.16
CA HIS A 82 -0.66 36.18 9.35
C HIS A 82 0.86 36.27 9.29
N TYR A 83 1.39 37.37 9.80
CA TYR A 83 2.80 37.47 10.14
C TYR A 83 3.04 36.46 11.25
N TYR A 84 3.79 35.40 10.95
CA TYR A 84 4.46 34.65 11.99
C TYR A 84 5.40 35.61 12.71
N ALA A 85 5.08 35.98 13.95
CA ALA A 85 6.03 36.61 14.84
C ALA A 85 7.09 35.55 15.21
N PRO A 86 8.39 35.80 14.98
CA PRO A 86 9.41 34.90 15.48
C PRO A 86 9.43 34.97 17.00
N PHE A 87 9.18 33.84 17.66
CA PHE A 87 9.42 33.67 19.09
C PHE A 87 10.91 33.91 19.35
N LYS A 88 11.23 34.95 20.14
CA LYS A 88 12.56 35.21 20.69
C LYS A 88 12.75 34.45 21.99
#